data_AF-A0A925NGW3-F1
#
_entry.id   AF-A0A925NGW3-F1
#
_cell.length_a   1.000
_cell.length_b   1.000
_cell.length_c   1.000
_cell.angle_alpha   90.00
_cell.angle_beta   90.00
_cell.angle_gamma   90.00
#
_symmetry.space_group_name_H-M   'P 1'
#
loop_
_entity.id
_entity.type
_entity.pdbx_description
1 polymer ?
#
loop_
_entity_poly.entity_id
_entity_poly.type
_entity_poly.pdbx_seq_one_letter_code
_entity_poly.pdbx_strand_id
1 'polypeptide(L)'
;METVAKDEGSVSLTIKKKVVDRSVRGRIDEFGKVLLPIILVASDGLEIEVEALINLQFGGALVIPEDLTAPLGWRCLGGRRVLQGSDTVRMNHYIGMMSLGGELKNVVVLGGAKTHPVLGQRLMAGRKLTIDFQQGLVVLE
;
A
#
# COMPACT_ATOMS: atom_id res chain seq x y z
N MET A 1 -11.54 -43.28 47.70
CA MET A 1 -12.51 -42.58 46.84
C MET A 1 -12.43 -41.11 47.23
N GLU A 2 -11.97 -40.16 46.45
CA GLU A 2 -11.60 -40.10 45.03
C GLU A 2 -10.45 -39.11 44.87
N THR A 3 -9.51 -39.50 44.01
CA THR A 3 -8.48 -38.69 43.39
C THR A 3 -9.14 -37.77 42.35
N VAL A 4 -8.88 -36.46 42.35
CA VAL A 4 -8.79 -35.70 41.09
C VAL A 4 -7.76 -34.57 41.27
N ALA A 5 -6.57 -34.81 40.73
CA ALA A 5 -5.68 -33.75 40.28
C ALA A 5 -6.27 -33.15 38.99
N LYS A 6 -6.27 -31.82 38.87
CA LYS A 6 -6.35 -31.14 37.57
C LYS A 6 -5.30 -30.05 37.52
N ASP A 7 -4.22 -30.43 36.86
CA ASP A 7 -3.26 -29.58 36.18
C ASP A 7 -4.00 -28.79 35.08
N GLU A 8 -4.09 -27.47 35.22
CA GLU A 8 -4.44 -26.60 34.10
C GLU A 8 -3.22 -25.74 33.78
N GLY A 9 -2.41 -26.27 32.87
CA GLY A 9 -1.31 -25.57 32.24
C GLY A 9 -1.77 -24.24 31.66
N SER A 10 -1.28 -23.16 32.25
CA SER A 10 -1.42 -21.82 31.68
C SER A 10 -0.61 -21.74 30.39
N VAL A 11 -1.28 -21.86 29.25
CA VAL A 11 -0.66 -21.58 27.95
C VAL A 11 -0.46 -20.07 27.87
N SER A 12 0.77 -19.62 28.17
CA SER A 12 1.20 -18.26 27.88
C SER A 12 1.25 -18.10 26.36
N LEU A 13 0.19 -17.54 25.78
CA LEU A 13 0.20 -17.02 24.42
C LEU A 13 1.15 -15.82 24.38
N THR A 14 2.43 -16.09 24.18
CA THR A 14 3.42 -15.07 23.85
C THR A 14 3.05 -14.53 22.48
N ILE A 15 2.26 -13.46 22.46
CA ILE A 15 2.00 -12.66 21.27
C ILE A 15 3.36 -12.11 20.84
N LYS A 16 4.02 -12.81 19.91
CA LYS A 16 5.19 -12.27 19.21
C LYS A 16 4.69 -11.07 18.44
N LYS A 17 4.85 -9.88 19.03
CA LYS A 17 4.62 -8.60 18.37
C LYS A 17 5.55 -8.59 17.16
N LYS A 18 5.02 -8.90 15.97
CA LYS A 18 5.77 -8.81 14.71
C LYS A 18 6.28 -7.38 14.65
N VAL A 19 7.60 -7.20 14.73
CA VAL A 19 8.22 -5.89 14.58
C VAL A 19 7.96 -5.49 13.13
N VAL A 20 6.96 -4.63 12.94
CA VAL A 20 6.68 -4.03 11.64
C VAL A 20 7.79 -3.02 11.43
N ASP A 21 8.78 -3.39 10.62
CA ASP A 21 9.75 -2.43 10.12
C ASP A 21 9.00 -1.45 9.24
N ARG A 22 8.75 -0.25 9.79
CA ARG A 22 8.02 0.79 9.09
C ARG A 22 8.86 1.36 7.96
N SER A 23 10.18 1.17 7.94
CA SER A 23 11.03 1.68 6.88
C SER A 23 10.76 0.95 5.56
N VAL A 24 10.61 1.72 4.47
CA VAL A 24 10.48 1.18 3.12
C VAL A 24 11.61 1.74 2.28
N ARG A 25 12.38 0.84 1.66
CA ARG A 25 13.41 1.21 0.70
C ARG A 25 12.87 1.10 -0.70
N GLY A 26 13.01 2.17 -1.46
CA GLY A 26 12.66 2.25 -2.87
C GLY A 26 13.88 2.34 -3.76
N ARG A 27 13.66 2.72 -5.01
CA ARG A 27 14.71 2.98 -6.00
C ARG A 27 14.36 4.17 -6.88
N ILE A 28 15.38 4.67 -7.56
CA ILE A 28 15.23 5.61 -8.68
C ILE A 28 15.46 4.80 -9.96
N ASP A 29 14.51 4.82 -10.90
CA ASP A 29 14.66 4.16 -12.19
C ASP A 29 15.61 4.93 -13.14
N GLU A 30 15.94 4.35 -14.29
CA GLU A 30 16.81 4.94 -15.30
C GLU A 30 16.26 6.24 -15.92
N PHE A 31 14.97 6.53 -15.73
CA PHE A 31 14.30 7.76 -16.14
C PHE A 31 14.15 8.78 -14.99
N GLY A 32 14.75 8.51 -13.82
CA GLY A 32 14.68 9.37 -12.65
C GLY A 32 13.39 9.24 -11.85
N LYS A 33 12.54 8.23 -12.11
CA LYS A 33 11.31 8.00 -11.36
C LYS A 33 11.60 7.39 -10.01
N VAL A 34 10.99 7.96 -8.98
CA VAL A 34 11.12 7.51 -7.60
C VAL A 34 10.03 6.49 -7.32
N LEU A 35 10.44 5.25 -7.07
CA LEU A 35 9.56 4.09 -6.91
C LEU A 35 9.68 3.52 -5.50
N LEU A 36 8.56 3.11 -4.90
CA LEU A 36 8.52 2.35 -3.64
C LEU A 36 7.80 1.01 -3.85
N PRO A 37 8.32 -0.09 -3.28
CA PRO A 37 7.58 -1.35 -3.27
C PRO A 37 6.36 -1.22 -2.36
N ILE A 38 5.23 -1.70 -2.85
CA ILE A 38 4.00 -1.86 -2.08
C ILE A 38 3.42 -3.24 -2.36
N ILE A 39 2.62 -3.74 -1.42
CA ILE A 39 1.86 -4.98 -1.61
C ILE A 39 0.40 -4.59 -1.78
N LEU A 40 -0.21 -5.01 -2.88
CA LEU A 40 -1.66 -4.95 -3.09
C LEU A 40 -2.24 -6.28 -2.64
N VAL A 41 -3.32 -6.26 -1.85
CA VAL A 41 -3.96 -7.49 -1.38
C VAL A 41 -5.32 -7.63 -2.05
N ALA A 42 -5.46 -8.66 -2.88
CA ALA A 42 -6.69 -9.00 -3.56
C ALA A 42 -7.78 -9.47 -2.58
N SER A 43 -9.03 -9.47 -3.02
CA SER A 43 -10.19 -9.87 -2.21
C SER A 43 -10.19 -11.35 -1.79
N ASP A 44 -9.45 -12.19 -2.50
CA ASP A 44 -9.21 -13.61 -2.18
C ASP A 44 -8.01 -13.81 -1.23
N GLY A 45 -7.32 -12.73 -0.85
CA GLY A 45 -6.15 -12.74 0.01
C GLY A 45 -4.82 -12.86 -0.73
N LEU A 46 -4.80 -12.93 -2.07
CA LEU A 46 -3.55 -12.94 -2.83
C LEU A 46 -2.79 -11.62 -2.65
N GLU A 47 -1.51 -11.72 -2.27
CA GLU A 47 -0.61 -10.58 -2.14
C GLU A 47 0.22 -10.41 -3.41
N ILE A 48 0.19 -9.20 -3.99
CA ILE A 48 0.92 -8.85 -5.22
C ILE A 48 1.85 -7.69 -4.89
N GLU A 49 3.16 -7.93 -4.95
CA GLU A 49 4.16 -6.88 -4.81
C GLU A 49 4.33 -6.13 -6.13
N VAL A 50 4.25 -4.80 -6.07
CA VAL A 50 4.39 -3.90 -7.22
C VAL A 50 5.20 -2.67 -6.84
N GLU A 51 5.84 -2.06 -7.81
CA GLU A 51 6.50 -0.77 -7.64
C GLU A 51 5.54 0.38 -7.93
N ALA A 52 5.38 1.26 -6.95
CA ALA A 52 4.54 2.44 -7.06
C ALA A 52 5.37 3.70 -7.23
N LEU A 53 5.01 4.52 -8.22
CA LEU A 53 5.55 5.84 -8.45
C LEU A 53 5.11 6.80 -7.34
N ILE A 54 6.07 7.46 -6.70
CA ILE A 54 5.76 8.55 -5.76
C ILE A 54 5.28 9.76 -6.55
N ASN A 55 4.11 10.29 -6.20
CA ASN A 55 3.61 11.56 -6.71
C ASN A 55 3.25 12.51 -5.58
N LEU A 56 4.14 13.46 -5.30
CA LEU A 56 3.95 14.49 -4.27
C LEU A 56 2.89 15.53 -4.65
N GLN A 57 2.43 15.61 -5.90
CA GLN A 57 1.33 16.50 -6.30
C GLN A 57 -0.05 15.83 -6.14
N PHE A 58 -0.09 14.52 -5.89
CA PHE A 58 -1.33 13.78 -5.69
C PHE A 58 -1.67 13.69 -4.19
N GLY A 59 -2.73 14.40 -3.78
CA GLY A 59 -3.21 14.38 -2.39
C GLY A 59 -3.96 13.11 -1.97
N GLY A 60 -4.24 12.19 -2.89
CA GLY A 60 -4.92 10.92 -2.58
C GLY A 60 -3.99 9.88 -1.98
N ALA A 61 -4.52 8.67 -1.79
CA ALA A 61 -3.75 7.54 -1.27
C ALA A 61 -3.05 6.78 -2.41
N LEU A 62 -3.83 6.16 -3.30
CA LEU A 62 -3.30 5.29 -4.34
C LEU A 62 -4.10 5.49 -5.64
N VAL A 63 -3.40 5.50 -6.77
CA VAL A 63 -3.98 5.27 -8.10
C VAL A 63 -3.37 3.98 -8.63
N ILE A 64 -4.15 3.09 -9.24
CA ILE A 64 -3.60 1.90 -9.90
C ILE A 64 -4.03 1.84 -11.37
N PRO A 65 -3.22 1.17 -12.21
CA PRO A 65 -3.63 0.80 -13.56
C PRO A 65 -4.97 0.06 -13.55
N GLU A 66 -5.85 0.39 -14.49
CA GLU A 66 -7.22 -0.19 -14.53
C GLU A 66 -7.18 -1.71 -14.74
N ASP A 67 -6.21 -2.20 -15.53
CA ASP A 67 -5.92 -3.61 -15.75
C ASP A 67 -5.48 -4.36 -14.49
N LEU A 68 -4.89 -3.66 -13.51
CA LEU A 68 -4.62 -4.23 -12.18
C LEU A 68 -5.85 -4.24 -11.26
N THR A 69 -6.85 -3.37 -11.47
CA THR A 69 -8.04 -3.30 -10.58
C THR A 69 -8.92 -4.54 -10.64
N ALA A 70 -9.15 -5.07 -11.86
CA ALA A 70 -10.05 -6.18 -12.10
C ALA A 70 -9.59 -7.49 -11.40
N PRO A 71 -8.34 -7.95 -11.54
CA PRO A 71 -7.88 -9.18 -10.88
C PRO A 71 -7.82 -9.06 -9.35
N LEU A 72 -7.72 -7.85 -8.80
CA LEU A 72 -7.71 -7.65 -7.33
C LEU A 72 -9.09 -7.90 -6.69
N GLY A 73 -10.17 -7.91 -7.47
CA GLY A 73 -11.53 -8.16 -6.97
C GLY A 73 -12.02 -7.10 -5.97
N TRP A 74 -11.41 -5.91 -5.94
CA TRP A 74 -11.81 -4.86 -5.02
C TRP A 74 -13.19 -4.31 -5.33
N ARG A 75 -13.90 -3.93 -4.28
CA ARG A 75 -15.24 -3.35 -4.41
C ARG A 75 -15.15 -1.96 -5.07
N CYS A 76 -15.68 -1.85 -6.28
CA CYS A 76 -15.92 -0.56 -6.92
C CYS A 76 -17.06 0.18 -6.21
N LEU A 77 -16.80 1.43 -5.83
CA LEU A 77 -17.76 2.33 -5.20
C LEU A 77 -18.43 3.28 -6.21
N GLY A 78 -17.99 3.24 -7.47
CA GLY A 78 -18.51 4.04 -8.57
C GLY A 78 -17.44 4.91 -9.23
N GLY A 79 -17.87 5.81 -10.11
CA GLY A 79 -16.99 6.73 -10.83
C GLY A 79 -17.09 8.15 -10.30
N ARG A 80 -15.96 8.86 -10.19
CA ARG A 80 -15.92 10.30 -9.87
C ARG A 80 -15.07 11.04 -10.90
N ARG A 81 -15.36 12.32 -11.08
CA ARG A 81 -14.50 13.23 -11.85
C ARG A 81 -13.29 13.61 -10.99
N VAL A 82 -12.10 13.53 -11.57
CA VAL A 82 -10.82 13.84 -10.94
C VAL A 82 -10.04 14.74 -11.90
N LEU A 83 -9.34 15.73 -11.35
CA LEU A 83 -8.42 16.56 -12.11
C LEU A 83 -7.10 15.81 -12.29
N GLN A 84 -6.70 15.58 -13.53
CA GLN A 84 -5.44 14.98 -13.93
C GLN A 84 -4.69 15.95 -14.83
N GLY A 85 -3.71 16.67 -14.26
CA GLY A 85 -3.09 17.80 -14.95
C GLY A 85 -4.13 18.91 -15.17
N SER A 86 -4.36 19.29 -16.43
CA SER A 86 -5.40 20.24 -16.83
C SER A 86 -6.77 19.59 -17.10
N ASP A 87 -6.82 18.27 -17.19
CA ASP A 87 -7.99 17.57 -17.71
C ASP A 87 -8.86 17.01 -16.58
N THR A 88 -10.17 17.06 -16.77
CA THR A 88 -11.12 16.39 -15.87
C THR A 88 -11.48 15.03 -16.45
N VAL A 89 -11.03 13.97 -15.80
CA VAL A 89 -11.26 12.59 -16.22
C VAL A 89 -12.23 11.89 -15.26
N ARG A 90 -13.04 10.97 -15.78
CA ARG A 90 -13.87 10.08 -14.94
C ARG A 90 -13.04 8.86 -14.58
N MET A 91 -12.82 8.64 -13.29
CA MET A 91 -12.08 7.49 -12.76
C MET A 91 -12.97 6.69 -11.84
N ASN A 92 -12.86 5.36 -11.90
CA ASN A 92 -13.46 4.48 -10.92
C ASN A 92 -12.73 4.64 -9.59
N HIS A 93 -13.43 4.46 -8.48
CA HIS A 93 -12.81 4.41 -7.17
C HIS A 93 -13.24 3.18 -6.39
N TYR A 94 -12.31 2.63 -5.64
CA TYR A 94 -12.40 1.34 -4.97
C TYR A 94 -12.01 1.49 -3.51
N ILE A 95 -12.42 0.54 -2.68
CA ILE A 95 -11.75 0.28 -1.41
C ILE A 95 -10.82 -0.91 -1.62
N GLY A 96 -9.53 -0.64 -1.52
CA GLY A 96 -8.47 -1.65 -1.66
C GLY A 96 -7.72 -1.85 -0.36
N MET A 97 -7.25 -3.07 -0.14
CA MET A 97 -6.33 -3.39 0.94
C MET A 97 -4.91 -3.42 0.40
N MET A 98 -3.98 -2.76 1.09
CA MET A 98 -2.59 -2.72 0.68
C MET A 98 -1.65 -2.69 1.88
N SER A 99 -0.38 -3.04 1.70
CA SER A 99 0.67 -2.93 2.70
C SER A 99 1.83 -2.08 2.20
N LEU A 100 2.28 -1.15 3.06
CA LEU A 100 3.43 -0.29 2.85
C LEU A 100 4.30 -0.36 4.11
N GLY A 101 5.52 -0.91 4.00
CA GLY A 101 6.37 -1.14 5.16
C GLY A 101 5.75 -2.11 6.17
N GLY A 102 5.14 -3.18 5.66
CA GLY A 102 4.48 -4.20 6.47
C GLY A 102 3.18 -3.76 7.16
N GLU A 103 2.75 -2.51 6.99
CA GLU A 103 1.51 -2.01 7.58
C GLU A 103 0.34 -2.16 6.60
N LEU A 104 -0.54 -3.12 6.87
CA LEU A 104 -1.78 -3.34 6.13
C LEU A 104 -2.81 -2.23 6.41
N LYS A 105 -3.39 -1.66 5.36
CA LYS A 105 -4.40 -0.60 5.43
C LYS A 105 -5.45 -0.76 4.34
N ASN A 106 -6.69 -0.39 4.68
CA ASN A 106 -7.72 -0.11 3.70
C ASN A 106 -7.58 1.34 3.22
N VAL A 107 -7.57 1.52 1.90
CA VAL A 107 -7.40 2.83 1.26
C VAL A 107 -8.41 3.03 0.14
N VAL A 108 -8.73 4.31 -0.10
CA VAL A 108 -9.46 4.69 -1.31
C VAL A 108 -8.48 4.68 -2.47
N VAL A 109 -8.78 3.87 -3.48
CA VAL A 109 -7.95 3.72 -4.68
C VAL A 109 -8.68 4.28 -5.88
N LEU A 110 -7.97 5.01 -6.75
CA LEU A 110 -8.47 5.40 -8.07
C LEU A 110 -8.00 4.40 -9.13
N GLY A 111 -8.91 3.92 -9.96
CA GLY A 111 -8.59 3.14 -11.16
C GLY A 111 -8.37 4.09 -12.35
N GLY A 112 -7.18 4.02 -12.96
CA GLY A 112 -6.86 4.78 -14.17
C GLY A 112 -5.43 5.33 -14.24
N ALA A 113 -4.47 4.75 -13.51
CA ALA A 113 -3.06 5.00 -13.84
C ALA A 113 -2.74 4.41 -15.22
N LYS A 114 -1.77 4.98 -15.93
CA LYS A 114 -1.41 4.51 -17.28
C LYS A 114 -0.42 3.35 -17.29
N THR A 115 0.49 3.30 -16.31
CA THR A 115 1.61 2.35 -16.32
C THR A 115 1.90 1.81 -14.93
N HIS A 116 2.25 2.68 -13.98
CA HIS A 116 2.59 2.28 -12.63
C HIS A 116 1.48 2.67 -11.66
N PRO A 117 1.26 1.89 -10.59
CA PRO A 117 0.61 2.41 -9.40
C PRO A 117 1.26 3.74 -8.98
N VAL A 118 0.45 4.67 -8.47
CA VAL A 118 0.89 5.99 -8.03
C VAL A 118 0.54 6.17 -6.56
N LEU A 119 1.57 6.39 -5.74
CA LEU A 119 1.47 6.61 -4.31
C LEU A 119 1.41 8.10 -4.00
N GLY A 120 0.33 8.53 -3.37
CA GLY A 120 0.07 9.93 -3.03
C GLY A 120 0.38 10.28 -1.58
N GLN A 121 0.29 11.57 -1.28
CA GLN A 121 0.65 12.14 0.02
C GLN A 121 -0.09 11.47 1.20
N ARG A 122 -1.33 11.02 1.02
CA ARG A 122 -2.12 10.44 2.13
C ARG A 122 -1.49 9.16 2.69
N LEU A 123 -0.74 8.42 1.89
CA LEU A 123 -0.02 7.22 2.34
C LEU A 123 1.34 7.53 2.98
N MET A 124 1.88 8.72 2.74
CA MET A 124 3.16 9.19 3.29
C MET A 124 2.99 10.15 4.46
N ALA A 125 1.76 10.56 4.76
CA ALA A 125 1.48 11.54 5.82
C ALA A 125 2.01 11.06 7.18
N GLY A 126 2.76 11.93 7.85
CA GLY A 126 3.39 11.63 9.14
C GLY A 126 4.66 10.78 9.04
N ARG A 127 5.18 10.56 7.83
CA ARG A 127 6.42 9.82 7.56
C ARG A 127 7.43 10.74 6.86
N LYS A 128 8.71 10.43 7.00
CA LYS A 128 9.80 11.13 6.35
C LYS A 128 10.18 10.39 5.08
N LEU A 129 10.06 11.08 3.94
CA LEU A 129 10.57 10.61 2.65
C LEU A 129 11.94 11.25 2.39
N THR A 130 12.96 10.42 2.22
CA THR A 130 14.31 10.83 1.81
C THR A 130 14.55 10.33 0.39
N ILE A 131 14.92 11.24 -0.51
CA ILE A 131 15.35 10.92 -1.88
C ILE A 131 16.72 11.54 -2.07
N ASP A 132 17.73 10.70 -2.30
CA ASP A 132 19.09 11.12 -2.62
C ASP A 132 19.42 10.64 -4.04
N PHE A 133 19.47 11.59 -4.98
CA PHE A 133 19.78 11.32 -6.37
C PHE A 133 21.26 11.01 -6.61
N GLN A 134 22.18 11.51 -5.77
CA GLN A 134 23.60 11.20 -5.91
C GLN A 134 23.89 9.75 -5.52
N GLN A 135 23.21 9.26 -4.48
CA GLN A 135 23.37 7.90 -3.97
C GLN A 135 22.35 6.91 -4.55
N GLY A 136 21.36 7.37 -5.31
CA GLY A 136 20.26 6.53 -5.82
C GLY A 136 19.35 5.99 -4.71
N LEU A 137 19.31 6.65 -3.55
CA LEU A 137 18.62 6.18 -2.36
C LEU A 137 17.20 6.74 -2.28
N VAL A 138 16.23 5.88 -1.98
CA VAL A 138 14.85 6.26 -1.65
C VAL A 138 14.46 5.54 -0.37
N VAL A 139 14.09 6.28 0.67
CA VAL A 139 13.66 5.72 1.95
C VAL A 139 12.44 6.46 2.45
N LEU A 140 11.40 5.72 2.84
CA LEU A 140 10.25 6.23 3.58
C LEU A 140 10.28 5.66 5.00
N GLU A 141 10.27 6.53 6.01
CA GLU A 141 10.36 6.17 7.45
C GLU A 141 9.18 6.78 8.21
#